data_AF-A0AA95FA02-F1
#
_entry.id   AF-A0AA95FA02-F1
#
_cell.length_a   1.000
_cell.length_b   1.000
_cell.length_c   1.000
_cell.angle_alpha   90.00
_cell.angle_beta   90.00
_cell.angle_gamma   90.00
#
_symmetry.space_group_name_H-M   'P 1'
#
loop_
_entity.id
_entity.type
_entity.pdbx_description
1 polymer ?
#
loop_
_entity_poly.entity_id
_entity_poly.type
_entity_poly.pdbx_seq_one_letter_code
_entity_poly.pdbx_strand_id
1 'polypeptide(L)'
;MSAGEDLLDAVARHDVAEVTRLLTSGADPNHRIDPGETLPEWQPNTPLRMVVFRISDSLLDDEDLADFEAIAELLLLSGADPNPARALAELRYGPFDPSADTDPFRRVVSVVVTAAS
;
A
#
# COMPACT_ATOMS: atom_id res chain seq x y z
N MET A 1 9.84 -8.15 -16.48
CA MET A 1 9.03 -7.14 -15.78
C MET A 1 9.99 -6.03 -15.39
N SER A 2 9.52 -4.79 -15.31
CA SER A 2 10.32 -3.66 -14.84
C SER A 2 10.45 -3.71 -13.32
N ALA A 3 11.45 -3.04 -12.73
CA ALA A 3 11.62 -3.00 -11.27
C ALA A 3 10.38 -2.45 -10.54
N GLY A 4 9.60 -1.59 -11.20
CA GLY A 4 8.35 -1.08 -10.64
C GLY A 4 7.19 -2.07 -10.71
N GLU A 5 7.12 -2.89 -11.76
CA GLU A 5 6.17 -4.01 -11.83
C GLU A 5 6.54 -5.09 -10.80
N ASP A 6 7.83 -5.39 -10.66
CA ASP A 6 8.33 -6.32 -9.64
C ASP A 6 7.99 -5.84 -8.22
N LEU A 7 8.11 -4.53 -7.97
CA LEU A 7 7.75 -3.94 -6.68
C LEU A 7 6.24 -4.07 -6.40
N LEU A 8 5.40 -3.82 -7.40
CA LEU A 8 3.96 -4.00 -7.26
C LEU A 8 3.55 -5.45 -6.98
N ASP A 9 4.20 -6.40 -7.65
CA ASP A 9 3.98 -7.83 -7.46
C ASP A 9 4.44 -8.29 -6.07
N ALA A 10 5.60 -7.82 -5.60
CA ALA A 10 6.09 -8.08 -4.24
C ALA A 10 5.13 -7.52 -3.17
N VAL A 11 4.66 -6.27 -3.34
CA VAL A 11 3.64 -5.68 -2.45
C VAL A 11 2.36 -6.50 -2.47
N ALA A 12 1.88 -6.91 -3.65
CA ALA A 12 0.68 -7.74 -3.75
C ALA A 12 0.85 -9.06 -2.98
N ARG A 13 2.06 -9.63 -2.93
CA ARG A 13 2.31 -10.87 -2.19
C ARG A 13 2.72 -10.66 -0.73
N HIS A 14 2.55 -9.45 -0.17
CA HIS A 14 3.04 -9.08 1.17
C HIS A 14 4.52 -9.49 1.43
N ASP A 15 5.35 -9.55 0.39
CA ASP A 15 6.73 -10.01 0.50
C ASP A 15 7.64 -8.87 0.98
N VAL A 16 7.72 -8.71 2.30
CA VAL A 16 8.50 -7.64 2.96
C VAL A 16 9.97 -7.67 2.54
N ALA A 17 10.55 -8.87 2.40
CA ALA A 17 11.96 -9.04 2.06
C ALA A 17 12.24 -8.57 0.62
N GLU A 18 11.39 -8.95 -0.32
CA GLU A 18 11.54 -8.54 -1.72
C GLU A 18 11.24 -7.05 -1.92
N VAL A 19 10.22 -6.51 -1.24
CA VAL A 19 9.95 -5.06 -1.22
C VAL A 19 11.18 -4.29 -0.74
N THR A 20 11.77 -4.71 0.38
CA THR A 20 12.99 -4.10 0.93
C THR A 20 14.14 -4.14 -0.08
N ARG A 21 14.37 -5.30 -0.71
CA ARG A 21 15.44 -5.49 -1.69
C ARG A 21 15.26 -4.59 -2.91
N LEU A 22 14.04 -4.50 -3.44
CA LEU A 22 13.71 -3.70 -4.62
C LEU A 22 13.86 -2.20 -4.36
N LEU A 23 13.34 -1.70 -3.23
CA LEU A 23 13.48 -0.30 -2.83
C LEU A 23 14.95 0.08 -2.62
N THR A 24 15.72 -0.77 -1.93
CA THR A 24 17.18 -0.58 -1.73
C THR A 24 17.94 -0.56 -3.06
N SER A 25 17.44 -1.29 -4.06
CA SER A 25 18.02 -1.32 -5.41
C SER A 25 17.61 -0.13 -6.28
N GLY A 26 16.78 0.80 -5.76
CA GLY A 26 16.34 2.00 -6.46
C GLY A 26 15.04 1.85 -7.25
N ALA A 27 14.21 0.84 -6.95
CA ALA A 27 12.85 0.79 -7.50
C ALA A 27 12.06 2.03 -7.06
N ASP A 28 11.35 2.66 -8.01
CA ASP A 28 10.54 3.85 -7.72
C ASP A 28 9.29 3.46 -6.89
N PRO A 29 9.15 3.94 -5.64
CA PRO A 29 7.99 3.64 -4.81
C PRO A 29 6.69 4.28 -5.33
N ASN A 30 6.81 5.24 -6.26
CA ASN A 30 5.70 5.87 -6.94
C ASN A 30 5.46 5.28 -8.34
N HIS A 31 6.11 4.16 -8.69
CA HIS A 31 5.94 3.55 -10.00
C HIS A 31 4.46 3.36 -10.31
N ARG A 32 4.05 3.84 -11.48
CA ARG A 32 2.68 3.76 -11.96
C ARG A 32 2.57 2.73 -13.05
N ILE A 33 1.71 1.74 -12.87
CA ILE A 33 1.25 0.94 -14.01
C ILE A 33 0.24 1.80 -14.76
N ASP A 34 0.57 2.11 -16.01
CA ASP A 34 -0.35 2.70 -16.98
C ASP A 34 -0.82 1.58 -17.93
N PRO A 35 -1.99 0.97 -17.69
CA PRO A 35 -2.48 -0.08 -18.57
C PRO A 35 -3.21 0.46 -19.81
N GLY A 36 -3.18 1.77 -20.07
CA GLY A 36 -3.94 2.39 -21.17
C GLY A 36 -5.32 2.89 -20.74
N GLU A 37 -6.38 2.56 -21.50
CA GLU A 37 -7.72 3.14 -21.30
C GLU A 37 -8.28 2.90 -19.88
N THR A 38 -8.29 3.99 -19.11
CA THR A 38 -9.02 4.28 -17.87
C THR A 38 -9.21 3.08 -16.92
N LEU A 39 -8.20 2.81 -16.08
CA LEU A 39 -8.45 2.02 -14.89
C LEU A 39 -9.56 2.66 -14.06
N PRO A 40 -10.51 1.87 -13.55
CA PRO A 40 -11.43 2.37 -12.55
C PRO A 40 -10.66 2.94 -11.35
N GLU A 41 -11.17 4.01 -10.74
CA GLU A 41 -10.53 4.67 -9.60
C GLU A 41 -10.28 3.71 -8.42
N TRP A 42 -10.99 2.59 -8.32
CA TRP A 42 -10.79 1.60 -7.28
C TRP A 42 -9.63 0.62 -7.53
N GLN A 43 -9.02 0.60 -8.72
CA GLN A 43 -7.87 -0.26 -9.01
C GLN A 43 -6.56 0.36 -8.51
N PRO A 44 -5.71 -0.41 -7.83
CA PRO A 44 -4.41 0.06 -7.39
C PRO A 44 -3.47 0.18 -8.59
N ASN A 45 -2.87 1.35 -8.77
CA ASN A 45 -1.89 1.60 -9.83
C ASN A 45 -0.55 2.14 -9.32
N THR A 46 -0.36 2.16 -7.99
CA THR A 46 0.92 2.44 -7.33
C THR A 46 1.12 1.43 -6.19
N PRO A 47 2.37 1.17 -5.78
CA PRO A 47 2.68 0.27 -4.66
C PRO A 47 1.84 0.55 -3.40
N LEU A 48 1.78 1.80 -2.94
CA LEU A 48 1.06 2.14 -1.71
C LEU A 48 -0.48 1.98 -1.86
N ARG A 49 -1.03 2.18 -3.06
CA ARG A 49 -2.43 1.86 -3.33
C ARG A 49 -2.69 0.35 -3.32
N MET A 50 -1.72 -0.45 -3.74
CA MET A 50 -1.82 -1.91 -3.71
C MET A 50 -1.94 -2.41 -2.27
N VAL A 51 -1.21 -1.82 -1.31
CA VAL A 51 -1.39 -2.12 0.12
C VAL A 51 -2.84 -1.90 0.54
N VAL A 52 -3.37 -0.68 0.34
CA VAL A 52 -4.76 -0.33 0.70
C VAL A 52 -5.78 -1.24 0.03
N PHE A 53 -5.52 -1.65 -1.21
CA PHE A 53 -6.38 -2.57 -1.95
C PHE A 53 -6.37 -3.98 -1.34
N ARG A 54 -5.20 -4.50 -0.99
CA ARG A 54 -5.01 -5.89 -0.56
C ARG A 54 -5.41 -6.17 0.88
N ILE A 55 -5.33 -5.19 1.78
CA ILE A 55 -5.81 -5.37 3.17
C ILE A 55 -7.32 -5.64 3.30
N SER A 56 -8.10 -5.50 2.20
CA SER A 56 -9.51 -5.94 2.16
C SER A 56 -9.70 -7.45 1.95
N ASP A 57 -8.63 -8.20 1.67
CA ASP A 57 -8.70 -9.62 1.35
C ASP A 57 -9.12 -10.42 2.60
N SER A 58 -10.23 -11.14 2.50
CA SER A 58 -10.84 -11.86 3.63
C SER A 58 -10.03 -13.06 4.11
N LEU A 59 -8.99 -13.44 3.38
CA LEU A 59 -8.12 -14.57 3.73
C LEU A 59 -6.88 -14.16 4.52
N LEU A 60 -6.68 -12.85 4.76
CA LEU A 60 -5.53 -12.37 5.53
C LEU A 60 -5.72 -12.65 7.03
N ASP A 61 -4.64 -13.07 7.66
CA ASP A 61 -4.53 -13.11 9.12
C ASP A 61 -3.79 -11.89 9.69
N ASP A 62 -3.56 -11.89 11.00
CA ASP A 62 -2.90 -10.78 11.69
C ASP A 62 -1.41 -10.64 11.29
N GLU A 63 -0.75 -11.73 10.87
CA GLU A 63 0.64 -11.71 10.41
C GLU A 63 0.71 -11.10 9.01
N ASP A 64 -0.19 -11.49 8.11
CA ASP A 64 -0.31 -10.87 6.79
C ASP A 64 -0.56 -9.35 6.88
N LEU A 65 -1.42 -8.93 7.82
CA LEU A 65 -1.70 -7.51 8.06
C LEU A 65 -0.48 -6.77 8.64
N ALA A 66 0.31 -7.42 9.49
CA ALA A 66 1.56 -6.86 9.99
C ALA A 66 2.61 -6.69 8.86
N ASP A 67 2.67 -7.62 7.91
CA ASP A 67 3.54 -7.50 6.74
C ASP A 67 3.11 -6.33 5.84
N PHE A 68 1.80 -6.13 5.64
CA PHE A 68 1.28 -4.96 4.93
C PHE A 68 1.57 -3.64 5.66
N GLU A 69 1.51 -3.63 7.00
CA GLU A 69 1.91 -2.49 7.83
C GLU A 69 3.38 -2.12 7.57
N ALA A 70 4.28 -3.11 7.68
CA ALA A 70 5.71 -2.93 7.43
C ALA A 70 6.00 -2.47 5.98
N ILE A 71 5.31 -3.03 4.99
CA ILE A 71 5.44 -2.61 3.58
C ILE A 71 4.98 -1.17 3.39
N ALA A 72 3.88 -0.74 4.02
CA ALA A 72 3.43 0.64 3.95
C ALA A 72 4.49 1.59 4.50
N GLU A 73 5.08 1.27 5.65
CA GLU A 73 6.17 2.05 6.25
C GLU A 73 7.40 2.13 5.34
N LEU A 74 7.83 1.01 4.76
CA LEU A 74 8.98 0.95 3.84
C LEU A 74 8.77 1.81 2.59
N LEU A 75 7.58 1.75 2.00
CA LEU A 75 7.22 2.56 0.83
C LEU A 75 7.24 4.05 1.16
N LEU A 76 6.65 4.44 2.29
CA LEU A 76 6.63 5.83 2.76
C LEU A 76 8.04 6.35 3.08
N LEU A 77 8.85 5.56 3.77
CA LEU A 77 10.25 5.88 4.06
C LEU A 77 11.08 6.05 2.79
N SER A 78 10.73 5.31 1.74
CA SER A 78 11.38 5.40 0.42
C SER A 78 10.86 6.56 -0.44
N GLY A 79 9.84 7.31 0.02
CA GLY A 79 9.30 8.48 -0.66
C GLY A 79 8.03 8.23 -1.49
N ALA A 80 7.25 7.18 -1.18
CA ALA A 80 5.91 7.02 -1.74
C ALA A 80 5.01 8.22 -1.38
N ASP A 81 4.27 8.75 -2.34
CA ASP A 81 3.22 9.75 -2.10
C ASP A 81 2.01 9.08 -1.42
N PRO A 82 1.65 9.48 -0.19
CA PRO A 82 0.54 8.89 0.54
C PRO A 82 -0.83 9.33 -0.01
N ASN A 83 -0.93 10.45 -0.72
CA ASN A 83 -2.21 11.07 -1.05
C ASN A 83 -3.14 10.16 -1.90
N PRO A 84 -2.66 9.48 -2.97
CA PRO A 84 -3.51 8.58 -3.76
C PRO A 84 -3.99 7.37 -2.96
N ALA A 85 -3.17 6.85 -2.04
CA ALA A 85 -3.52 5.73 -1.19
C ALA A 85 -4.52 6.14 -0.09
N ARG A 86 -4.36 7.33 0.50
CA ARG A 86 -5.32 7.93 1.44
C ARG A 86 -6.69 8.11 0.80
N ALA A 87 -6.76 8.67 -0.41
CA ALA A 87 -8.02 8.83 -1.13
C ALA A 87 -8.72 7.49 -1.38
N LEU A 88 -7.96 6.44 -1.74
CA LEU A 88 -8.49 5.09 -1.91
C LEU A 88 -9.01 4.49 -0.58
N ALA A 89 -8.29 4.71 0.53
CA ALA A 89 -8.70 4.24 1.85
C ALA A 89 -10.01 4.90 2.30
N GLU A 90 -10.12 6.22 2.13
CA GLU A 90 -11.36 6.96 2.45
C GLU A 90 -12.54 6.50 1.59
N LEU A 91 -12.32 6.29 0.29
CA LEU A 91 -13.34 5.78 -0.62
C LEU A 91 -13.86 4.38 -0.21
N ARG A 92 -12.98 3.51 0.30
CA ARG A 92 -13.33 2.11 0.64
C ARG A 92 -13.86 1.94 2.05
N TYR A 93 -13.28 2.64 3.01
CA TYR A 93 -13.49 2.38 4.44
C TYR A 93 -14.16 3.55 5.16
N GLY A 94 -14.38 4.67 4.46
CA GLY A 94 -14.89 5.90 5.03
C GLY A 94 -13.80 6.75 5.70
N PRO A 95 -14.20 7.86 6.34
CA PRO A 95 -13.27 8.78 6.98
C PRO A 95 -12.50 8.08 8.10
N PHE A 96 -11.20 8.36 8.18
CA PHE A 96 -10.34 7.82 9.23
C PHE A 96 -10.65 8.50 10.58
N ASP A 97 -10.92 7.68 11.59
CA ASP A 97 -11.08 8.11 12.98
C ASP A 97 -9.88 7.61 13.80
N PRO A 98 -8.97 8.50 14.26
CA PRO A 98 -7.80 8.12 15.05
C PRO A 98 -8.14 7.63 16.46
N SER A 99 -9.39 7.78 16.90
CA SER A 99 -9.86 7.32 18.22
C SER A 99 -10.51 5.92 18.20
N ALA A 100 -10.66 5.32 17.02
CA ALA A 100 -11.21 3.98 16.85
C ALA A 100 -10.21 2.88 17.24
N ASP A 101 -10.73 1.67 17.46
CA ASP A 101 -9.96 0.48 17.88
C ASP A 101 -8.76 0.23 16.94
N THR A 102 -7.62 -0.14 17.52
CA THR A 102 -6.36 -0.36 16.79
C THR A 102 -6.18 -1.83 16.45
N ASP A 103 -7.19 -2.41 15.78
CA ASP A 103 -7.04 -3.74 15.18
C ASP A 103 -5.95 -3.72 14.08
N PRO A 104 -5.38 -4.87 13.69
CA PRO A 104 -4.29 -4.92 12.71
C PRO A 104 -4.65 -4.26 11.37
N PHE A 105 -5.90 -4.38 10.91
CA PHE A 105 -6.34 -3.71 9.68
C PHE A 105 -6.31 -2.19 9.82
N ARG A 106 -6.79 -1.66 10.96
CA ARG A 106 -6.77 -0.22 11.27
C ARG A 106 -5.36 0.34 11.40
N ARG A 107 -4.38 -0.45 11.86
CA ARG A 107 -2.97 -0.02 11.89
C ARG A 107 -2.42 0.26 10.49
N VAL A 108 -2.65 -0.63 9.52
CA VAL A 108 -2.22 -0.39 8.13
C VAL A 108 -2.84 0.88 7.56
N VAL A 109 -4.14 1.08 7.76
CA VAL A 109 -4.84 2.30 7.32
C VAL A 109 -4.26 3.54 8.01
N SER A 110 -3.96 3.47 9.30
CA SER A 110 -3.37 4.56 10.06
C SER A 110 -2.02 4.99 9.50
N VAL A 111 -1.13 4.05 9.17
CA VAL A 111 0.18 4.34 8.56
C VAL A 111 0.02 5.18 7.29
N VAL A 112 -0.89 4.77 6.39
CA VAL A 112 -1.11 5.48 5.12
C VAL A 112 -1.72 6.87 5.33
N VAL A 113 -2.72 6.99 6.20
CA VAL A 113 -3.49 8.24 6.34
C VAL A 113 -2.70 9.32 7.10
N THR A 114 -1.93 8.93 8.11
CA THR A 114 -1.19 9.87 8.98
C THR A 114 0.08 10.42 8.31
N ALA A 115 0.68 9.68 7.38
CA ALA A 115 1.90 10.10 6.67
C ALA A 115 1.69 11.29 5.71
N ALA A 116 0.44 11.65 5.42
CA ALA A 116 0.07 12.70 4.47
C ALA A 116 -0.13 14.10 5.10
N SER A 117 0.53 14.36 6.23
CA SER A 117 0.38 15.57 7.07
C SER A 117 1.51 16.58 6.85
#